data_AF-A0A969E2S3-F1
#
_entry.id   AF-A0A969E2S3-F1
#
_cell.length_a   1.000
_cell.length_b   1.000
_cell.length_c   1.000
_cell.angle_alpha   90.00
_cell.angle_beta   90.00
_cell.angle_gamma   90.00
#
_symmetry.space_group_name_H-M   'P 1'
#
loop_
_entity.id
_entity.type
_entity.pdbx_description
1 polymer ?
#
loop_
_entity_poly.entity_id
_entity_poly.type
_entity_poly.pdbx_seq_one_letter_code
_entity_poly.pdbx_strand_id
1 'polypeptide(L)'
;MDRLQEEHGKMKEDSTVSQEATISEIESLRDKLSAVKEQLSESLLENKTLKQELQHLKTVASEFSGKTNKIAKVNRIENDESAASSESDNAVESNTNGSDIFIKADEDLTNISGVGPKLETHLKANGISNLEKFSELSVDNLKDILAKEEHVFVSTTL
;
A
#
# COMPACT_ATOMS: atom_id res chain seq x y z
N MET A 1 61.58 41.13 -24.52
CA MET A 1 61.19 40.74 -23.15
C MET A 1 59.68 40.76 -22.97
N ASP A 2 58.95 41.65 -23.65
CA ASP A 2 57.51 41.88 -23.43
C ASP A 2 56.58 40.72 -23.82
N ARG A 3 56.85 39.99 -24.91
CA ARG A 3 55.96 38.90 -25.36
C ARG A 3 55.87 37.71 -24.38
N LEU A 4 56.93 37.42 -23.64
CA LEU A 4 56.95 36.33 -22.65
C LEU A 4 56.14 36.69 -21.40
N GLN A 5 56.12 37.96 -21.01
CA GLN A 5 55.30 38.42 -19.88
C GLN A 5 53.81 38.42 -20.23
N GLU A 6 53.46 38.74 -21.47
CA GLU A 6 52.08 38.72 -21.96
C GLU A 6 51.52 37.28 -22.04
N GLU A 7 52.32 36.33 -22.53
CA GLU A 7 51.92 34.92 -22.61
C GLU A 7 51.74 34.28 -21.22
N HIS A 8 52.64 34.59 -20.28
CA HIS A 8 52.52 34.14 -18.88
C HIS A 8 51.33 34.77 -18.13
N GLY A 9 50.92 36.00 -18.48
CA GLY A 9 49.72 36.63 -17.93
C GLY A 9 48.45 35.91 -18.38
N LYS A 10 48.35 35.61 -19.68
CA LYS A 10 47.17 34.97 -20.28
C LYS A 10 46.95 33.54 -19.80
N MET A 11 48.03 32.74 -19.69
CA MET A 11 47.94 31.39 -19.12
C MET A 11 47.51 31.38 -17.65
N LYS A 12 47.89 32.40 -16.87
CA LYS A 12 47.46 32.52 -15.47
C LYS A 12 45.98 32.90 -15.39
N GLU A 13 45.53 33.85 -16.19
CA GLU A 13 44.12 34.27 -16.25
C GLU A 13 43.20 33.09 -16.62
N ASP A 14 43.50 32.37 -17.70
CA ASP A 14 42.70 31.22 -18.14
C ASP A 14 42.64 30.11 -17.08
N SER A 15 43.76 29.84 -16.39
CA SER A 15 43.80 28.88 -15.29
C SER A 15 43.00 29.35 -14.07
N THR A 16 43.03 30.64 -13.74
CA THR A 16 42.28 31.18 -12.59
C THR A 16 40.77 31.17 -12.86
N VAL A 17 40.35 31.54 -14.07
CA VAL A 17 38.94 31.52 -14.48
C VAL A 17 38.39 30.08 -14.46
N SER A 18 39.17 29.11 -14.92
CA SER A 18 38.79 27.69 -14.84
C SER A 18 38.70 27.19 -13.40
N GLN A 19 39.58 27.62 -12.51
CA GLN A 19 39.50 27.25 -11.08
C GLN A 19 38.28 27.88 -10.41
N GLU A 20 37.99 29.14 -10.69
CA GLU A 20 36.86 29.86 -10.10
C GLU A 20 35.52 29.24 -10.53
N ALA A 21 35.38 28.83 -11.80
CA ALA A 21 34.22 28.08 -12.28
C ALA A 21 34.03 26.75 -11.52
N THR A 22 35.11 26.00 -11.27
CA THR A 22 35.02 24.74 -10.51
C THR A 22 34.66 24.97 -9.03
N ILE A 23 35.13 26.07 -8.44
CA ILE A 23 34.82 26.42 -7.05
C ILE A 23 33.32 26.75 -6.93
N SER A 24 32.76 27.52 -7.86
CA SER A 24 31.32 27.83 -7.88
C SER A 24 30.45 26.57 -8.05
N GLU A 25 30.87 25.61 -8.89
CA GLU A 25 30.18 24.32 -9.03
C GLU A 25 30.19 23.52 -7.72
N ILE A 26 31.35 23.45 -7.04
CA ILE A 26 31.50 22.78 -5.75
C ILE A 26 30.61 23.41 -4.68
N GLU A 27 30.52 24.74 -4.65
CA GLU A 27 29.65 25.46 -3.73
C GLU A 27 28.17 25.17 -3.99
N SER A 28 27.74 25.22 -5.26
CA SER A 28 26.37 24.86 -5.65
C SER A 28 26.01 23.43 -5.26
N LEU A 29 26.94 22.47 -5.46
CA LEU A 29 26.74 21.07 -5.07
C LEU A 29 26.68 20.91 -3.55
N ARG A 30 27.48 21.67 -2.79
CA ARG A 30 27.43 21.67 -1.33
C ARG A 30 26.07 22.15 -0.82
N ASP A 31 25.53 23.21 -1.40
CA ASP A 31 24.22 23.76 -1.01
C ASP A 31 23.09 22.78 -1.31
N LYS A 32 23.11 22.17 -2.51
CA LYS A 32 22.17 21.10 -2.88
C LYS A 32 22.26 19.91 -1.93
N LEU A 33 23.47 19.48 -1.57
CA LEU A 33 23.68 18.38 -0.63
C LEU A 33 23.16 18.72 0.77
N SER A 34 23.32 19.97 1.21
CA SER A 34 22.77 20.44 2.48
C SER A 34 21.24 20.37 2.49
N ALA A 35 20.60 20.88 1.44
CA ALA A 35 19.15 20.87 1.31
C ALA A 35 18.56 19.45 1.29
N VAL A 36 19.19 18.52 0.55
CA VAL A 36 18.74 17.11 0.49
C VAL A 36 18.88 16.42 1.85
N LYS A 37 19.95 16.72 2.60
CA LYS A 37 20.13 16.16 3.95
C LYS A 37 19.07 16.67 4.93
N GLU A 38 18.71 17.95 4.84
CA GLU A 38 17.65 18.55 5.65
C GLU A 38 16.30 17.89 5.36
N GLN A 39 15.92 17.81 4.08
CA GLN A 39 14.68 17.13 3.65
C GLN A 39 14.62 15.67 4.10
N LEU A 40 15.74 14.95 4.01
CA LEU A 40 15.82 13.57 4.49
C LEU A 40 15.57 13.50 6.00
N SER A 41 16.15 14.42 6.77
CA SER A 41 15.96 14.46 8.22
C SER A 41 14.51 14.75 8.63
N GLU A 42 13.84 15.65 7.90
CA GLU A 42 12.42 15.98 8.11
C GLU A 42 11.52 14.78 7.78
N SER A 43 11.73 14.14 6.63
CA SER A 43 10.93 12.99 6.22
C SER A 43 11.10 11.79 7.16
N LEU A 44 12.29 11.60 7.73
CA LEU A 44 12.51 10.57 8.77
C LEU A 44 11.76 10.90 10.07
N LEU A 45 11.69 12.16 10.47
CA LEU A 45 10.94 12.60 11.64
C LEU A 45 9.43 12.43 11.44
N GLU A 46 8.93 12.78 10.26
CA GLU A 46 7.54 12.58 9.87
C GLU A 46 7.16 11.10 9.88
N ASN A 47 7.97 10.23 9.25
CA ASN A 47 7.76 8.79 9.27
C ASN A 47 7.73 8.20 10.69
N LYS A 48 8.57 8.72 11.60
CA LYS A 48 8.55 8.32 13.02
C LYS A 48 7.22 8.71 13.68
N THR A 49 6.75 9.92 13.43
CA THR A 49 5.50 10.45 14.00
C THR A 49 4.29 9.68 13.48
N LEU A 50 4.18 9.48 12.16
CA LEU A 50 3.10 8.72 11.54
C LEU A 50 3.03 7.28 12.06
N LYS A 51 4.19 6.64 12.28
CA LYS A 51 4.25 5.30 12.86
C LYS A 51 3.72 5.25 14.29
N GLN A 52 3.98 6.28 15.09
CA GLN A 52 3.44 6.39 16.45
C GLN A 52 1.92 6.62 16.42
N GLU A 53 1.43 7.48 15.53
CA GLU A 53 -0.01 7.73 15.37
C GLU A 53 -0.77 6.46 14.95
N LEU A 54 -0.25 5.71 13.98
CA LEU A 54 -0.83 4.42 13.59
C LEU A 54 -0.88 3.41 14.74
N GLN A 55 0.14 3.37 15.60
CA GLN A 55 0.12 2.53 16.80
C GLN A 55 -0.97 2.95 17.78
N HIS A 56 -1.12 4.26 18.01
CA HIS A 56 -2.19 4.79 18.86
C HIS A 56 -3.56 4.44 18.29
N LEU A 57 -3.81 4.70 17.01
CA LEU A 57 -5.07 4.38 16.34
C LEU A 57 -5.40 2.89 16.41
N LYS A 58 -4.40 2.02 16.19
CA LYS A 58 -4.58 0.56 16.31
C LYS A 58 -4.97 0.14 17.73
N THR A 59 -4.34 0.75 18.74
CA THR A 59 -4.64 0.48 20.15
C THR A 59 -6.07 0.92 20.47
N VAL A 60 -6.43 2.14 20.10
CA VAL A 60 -7.77 2.69 20.29
C VAL A 60 -8.83 1.81 19.61
N ALA A 61 -8.61 1.41 18.35
CA ALA A 61 -9.53 0.51 17.64
C ALA A 61 -9.72 -0.84 18.37
N SER A 62 -8.65 -1.41 18.93
CA SER A 62 -8.74 -2.65 19.71
C SER A 62 -9.52 -2.49 21.02
N GLU A 63 -9.41 -1.33 21.70
CA GLU A 63 -10.15 -1.03 22.92
C GLU A 63 -11.66 -0.85 22.67
N PHE A 64 -12.04 -0.32 21.51
CA PHE A 64 -13.44 -0.20 21.11
C PHE A 64 -14.03 -1.54 20.65
N SER A 65 -13.28 -2.36 19.90
CA SER A 65 -13.69 -3.72 19.52
C SER A 65 -13.93 -4.63 20.73
N GLY A 66 -13.14 -4.49 21.80
CA GLY A 66 -13.35 -5.25 23.04
C GLY A 66 -14.63 -4.89 23.81
N LYS A 67 -15.17 -3.67 23.63
CA LYS A 67 -16.37 -3.19 24.33
C LYS A 67 -17.68 -3.59 23.65
N THR A 68 -17.69 -3.78 22.33
CA THR A 68 -18.89 -4.21 21.59
C THR A 68 -19.34 -5.63 21.97
N ASN A 69 -18.40 -6.52 22.30
CA ASN A 69 -18.69 -7.89 22.74
C ASN A 69 -19.29 -8.01 24.15
N LYS A 70 -19.20 -6.97 25.00
CA LYS A 70 -19.88 -6.98 26.32
C LYS A 70 -21.36 -6.63 26.23
N ILE A 71 -21.78 -5.86 25.22
CA ILE A 71 -23.17 -5.44 25.03
C ILE A 71 -24.01 -6.60 24.46
N ALA A 72 -23.43 -7.46 23.61
CA ALA A 72 -24.12 -8.60 23.01
C ALA A 72 -24.49 -9.73 24.00
N LYS A 73 -23.90 -9.79 25.20
CA LYS A 73 -24.22 -10.80 26.23
C LYS A 73 -25.40 -10.44 27.14
N VAL A 74 -25.87 -9.18 27.14
CA VAL A 74 -26.91 -8.72 28.08
C VAL A 74 -28.34 -8.94 27.55
N ASN A 75 -28.51 -9.27 26.26
CA ASN A 75 -29.84 -9.38 25.62
C ASN A 75 -30.29 -10.81 25.25
N ARG A 76 -29.77 -11.87 25.89
CA ARG A 76 -30.30 -13.23 25.67
C ARG A 76 -31.08 -13.77 26.88
N ILE A 77 -32.40 -13.55 26.79
CA ILE A 77 -33.48 -14.49 27.12
C ILE A 77 -33.78 -14.74 28.62
N GLU A 78 -34.78 -14.02 29.13
CA GLU A 78 -35.86 -14.58 29.96
C GLU A 78 -37.17 -14.01 29.39
N ASN A 79 -37.81 -14.73 28.49
CA ASN A 79 -39.23 -14.65 28.12
C ASN A 79 -39.49 -15.67 27.01
N ASP A 80 -39.96 -16.86 27.39
CA ASP A 80 -41.27 -17.38 26.95
C ASP A 80 -41.35 -18.87 27.33
N GLU A 81 -42.09 -19.13 28.40
CA GLU A 81 -42.80 -20.40 28.54
C GLU A 81 -43.91 -20.46 27.47
N SER A 82 -43.97 -21.59 26.77
CA SER A 82 -45.20 -22.40 26.57
C SER A 82 -45.43 -22.89 25.14
N ALA A 83 -45.66 -24.21 25.09
CA ALA A 83 -46.48 -24.97 24.13
C ALA A 83 -45.88 -25.43 22.78
N ALA A 84 -45.31 -26.63 22.86
CA ALA A 84 -45.82 -27.87 22.22
C ALA A 84 -45.59 -28.18 20.71
N SER A 85 -44.87 -29.30 20.55
CA SER A 85 -45.01 -30.41 19.58
C SER A 85 -44.54 -30.22 18.13
N SER A 86 -43.46 -30.90 17.75
CA SER A 86 -43.52 -32.27 17.20
C SER A 86 -42.13 -32.76 16.79
N GLU A 87 -41.84 -34.00 17.15
CA GLU A 87 -40.56 -34.71 17.02
C GLU A 87 -40.32 -35.19 15.57
N SER A 88 -39.07 -35.13 15.13
CA SER A 88 -38.51 -36.18 14.26
C SER A 88 -37.02 -36.32 14.53
N ASP A 89 -36.69 -37.39 15.26
CA ASP A 89 -35.35 -37.91 15.47
C ASP A 89 -34.75 -38.41 14.16
N ASN A 90 -33.47 -38.10 13.85
CA ASN A 90 -32.37 -39.01 14.16
C ASN A 90 -31.01 -38.43 13.73
N ALA A 91 -30.01 -38.70 14.56
CA ALA A 91 -28.72 -38.04 14.68
C ALA A 91 -27.64 -38.49 13.70
N VAL A 92 -26.76 -37.55 13.30
CA VAL A 92 -25.30 -37.69 13.50
C VAL A 92 -24.74 -36.32 13.87
N GLU A 93 -24.42 -36.16 15.15
CA GLU A 93 -23.58 -35.09 15.67
C GLU A 93 -22.17 -35.23 15.10
N SER A 94 -21.70 -34.19 14.41
CA SER A 94 -20.27 -33.88 14.37
C SER A 94 -20.07 -32.53 15.03
N ASN A 95 -19.60 -32.66 16.26
CA ASN A 95 -19.13 -31.64 17.15
C ASN A 95 -17.84 -31.04 16.56
N THR A 96 -17.94 -29.96 15.77
CA THR A 96 -16.79 -29.10 15.47
C THR A 96 -17.05 -27.73 16.05
N ASN A 97 -16.59 -27.59 17.29
CA ASN A 97 -16.29 -26.33 17.94
C ASN A 97 -15.33 -25.52 17.05
N GLY A 98 -15.86 -24.48 16.43
CA GLY A 98 -15.10 -23.58 15.56
C GLY A 98 -16.09 -22.75 14.79
N SER A 99 -16.33 -21.54 15.28
CA SER A 99 -17.18 -20.54 14.65
C SER A 99 -16.60 -20.14 13.30
N ASP A 100 -16.88 -20.92 12.25
CA ASP A 100 -16.85 -20.44 10.88
C ASP A 100 -18.05 -19.50 10.72
N ILE A 101 -17.83 -18.26 11.17
CA ILE A 101 -18.53 -17.12 10.61
C ILE A 101 -18.17 -17.17 9.13
N PHE A 102 -19.03 -17.77 8.32
CA PHE A 102 -19.04 -17.55 6.88
C PHE A 102 -19.38 -16.06 6.69
N ILE A 103 -18.36 -15.22 6.84
CA ILE A 103 -18.31 -13.93 6.19
C ILE A 103 -18.48 -14.31 4.72
N LYS A 104 -19.62 -13.95 4.16
CA LYS A 104 -19.87 -14.06 2.72
C LYS A 104 -18.65 -13.43 2.08
N ALA A 105 -17.74 -14.24 1.52
CA ALA A 105 -16.47 -13.76 1.03
C ALA A 105 -16.81 -12.67 0.02
N ASP A 106 -16.49 -11.42 0.34
CA ASP A 106 -16.93 -10.29 -0.46
C ASP A 106 -16.49 -10.56 -1.91
N GLU A 107 -17.49 -10.74 -2.78
CA GLU A 107 -17.32 -11.05 -4.21
C GLU A 107 -16.89 -9.81 -5.00
N ASP A 108 -16.66 -8.70 -4.28
CA ASP A 108 -16.21 -7.43 -4.81
C ASP A 108 -14.69 -7.31 -4.67
N LEU A 109 -14.00 -7.56 -5.78
CA LEU A 109 -12.54 -7.45 -5.85
C LEU A 109 -12.09 -5.98 -5.88
N THR A 110 -12.99 -5.00 -6.08
CA THR A 110 -12.64 -3.58 -6.14
C THR A 110 -12.23 -2.99 -4.79
N ASN A 111 -12.48 -3.72 -3.70
CA ASN A 111 -11.98 -3.39 -2.37
C ASN A 111 -10.44 -3.51 -2.26
N ILE A 112 -9.78 -4.14 -3.22
CA ILE A 112 -8.33 -4.27 -3.28
C ILE A 112 -7.74 -3.03 -3.98
N SER A 113 -6.77 -2.36 -3.33
CA SER A 113 -6.08 -1.22 -3.92
C SER A 113 -5.44 -1.59 -5.26
N GLY A 114 -5.75 -0.83 -6.31
CA GLY A 114 -5.28 -1.09 -7.67
C GLY A 114 -6.20 -1.99 -8.50
N VAL A 115 -7.23 -2.61 -7.91
CA VAL A 115 -8.28 -3.34 -8.63
C VAL A 115 -9.46 -2.43 -8.89
N GLY A 116 -9.55 -1.93 -10.11
CA GLY A 116 -10.71 -1.16 -10.57
C GLY A 116 -11.81 -2.03 -11.20
N PRO A 117 -12.99 -1.46 -11.51
CA PRO A 117 -14.11 -2.19 -12.11
C PRO A 117 -13.77 -2.93 -13.41
N LYS A 118 -12.85 -2.36 -14.20
CA LYS A 118 -12.33 -3.02 -15.42
C LYS A 118 -11.59 -4.29 -15.06
N LEU A 119 -10.62 -4.20 -14.15
CA LEU A 119 -9.79 -5.33 -13.73
C LEU A 119 -10.63 -6.43 -13.09
N GLU A 120 -11.59 -6.07 -12.25
CA GLU A 120 -12.53 -7.02 -11.66
C GLU A 120 -13.36 -7.77 -12.72
N THR A 121 -13.88 -7.05 -13.72
CA THR A 121 -14.65 -7.67 -14.82
C THR A 121 -13.83 -8.73 -15.55
N HIS A 122 -12.56 -8.43 -15.83
CA HIS A 122 -11.63 -9.33 -16.50
C HIS A 122 -11.27 -10.55 -15.65
N LEU A 123 -11.05 -10.36 -14.34
CA LEU A 123 -10.80 -11.44 -13.39
C LEU A 123 -12.03 -12.37 -13.28
N LYS A 124 -13.23 -11.80 -13.20
CA LYS A 124 -14.50 -12.56 -13.18
C LYS A 124 -14.70 -13.36 -14.46
N ALA A 125 -14.37 -12.79 -15.63
CA ALA A 125 -14.42 -13.48 -16.91
C ALA A 125 -13.48 -14.70 -16.98
N ASN A 126 -12.38 -14.67 -16.22
CA ASN A 126 -11.42 -15.78 -16.10
C ASN A 126 -11.70 -16.70 -14.89
N GLY A 127 -12.89 -16.62 -14.28
CA GLY A 127 -13.32 -17.52 -13.20
C GLY A 127 -12.85 -17.14 -11.80
N ILE A 128 -12.28 -15.95 -11.64
CA ILE A 128 -11.78 -15.39 -10.39
C ILE A 128 -12.80 -14.37 -9.90
N SER A 129 -13.75 -14.85 -9.10
CA SER A 129 -14.89 -14.06 -8.63
C SER A 129 -14.85 -13.72 -7.15
N ASN A 130 -13.82 -14.15 -6.43
CA ASN A 130 -13.71 -13.95 -4.99
C ASN A 130 -12.25 -13.70 -4.57
N LEU A 131 -12.09 -13.12 -3.38
CA LEU A 131 -10.79 -12.75 -2.82
C LEU A 131 -9.88 -13.97 -2.59
N GLU A 132 -10.46 -15.12 -2.26
CA GLU A 132 -9.74 -16.38 -2.01
C GLU A 132 -9.00 -16.83 -3.28
N LYS A 133 -9.71 -17.00 -4.38
CA LYS A 133 -9.12 -17.33 -5.69
C LYS A 133 -8.16 -16.24 -6.16
N PHE A 134 -8.46 -14.97 -5.87
CA PHE A 134 -7.58 -13.86 -6.19
C PHE A 134 -6.23 -13.97 -5.46
N SER A 135 -6.25 -14.38 -4.18
CA SER A 135 -5.05 -14.51 -3.34
C SER A 135 -4.17 -15.70 -3.72
N GLU A 136 -4.75 -16.74 -4.33
CA GLU A 136 -4.03 -17.92 -4.81
C GLU A 136 -3.29 -17.67 -6.14
N LEU A 137 -3.62 -16.59 -6.85
CA LEU A 137 -2.92 -16.26 -8.09
C LEU A 137 -1.52 -15.73 -7.84
N SER A 138 -0.57 -16.31 -8.57
CA SER A 138 0.75 -15.73 -8.72
C SER A 138 0.71 -14.48 -9.59
N VAL A 139 1.73 -13.62 -9.42
CA VAL A 139 1.92 -12.42 -10.25
C VAL A 139 2.03 -12.78 -11.73
N ASP A 140 2.64 -13.92 -12.06
CA ASP A 140 2.78 -14.37 -13.46
C ASP A 140 1.44 -14.81 -14.05
N ASN A 141 0.63 -15.55 -13.28
CA ASN A 141 -0.72 -15.93 -13.72
C ASN A 141 -1.63 -14.70 -13.89
N LEU A 142 -1.51 -13.70 -13.02
CA LEU A 142 -2.23 -12.43 -13.17
C LEU A 142 -1.81 -11.70 -14.45
N LYS A 143 -0.51 -11.65 -14.76
CA LYS A 143 -0.02 -11.07 -16.00
C LYS A 143 -0.53 -11.85 -17.21
N ASP A 144 -0.55 -13.17 -17.18
CA ASP A 144 -1.03 -13.98 -18.30
C ASP A 144 -2.53 -13.76 -18.57
N ILE A 145 -3.32 -13.65 -17.51
CA ILE A 145 -4.76 -13.34 -17.59
C ILE A 145 -4.99 -11.96 -18.21
N LEU A 146 -4.17 -10.98 -17.83
CA LEU A 146 -4.28 -9.60 -18.32
C LEU A 146 -3.69 -9.42 -19.73
N ALA A 147 -2.62 -10.13 -20.06
CA ALA A 147 -1.97 -10.11 -21.36
C ALA A 147 -2.86 -10.73 -22.45
N LYS A 148 -3.71 -11.68 -22.08
CA LYS A 148 -4.68 -12.31 -23.00
C LYS A 148 -5.71 -11.31 -23.55
N GLU A 149 -5.85 -10.14 -22.94
CA GLU A 149 -6.77 -9.07 -23.35
C GLU A 149 -6.05 -7.79 -23.78
N GLU A 150 -4.71 -7.80 -23.87
CA GLU A 150 -3.90 -6.65 -24.24
C GLU A 150 -3.94 -6.40 -25.75
N HIS A 151 -5.07 -5.86 -26.22
CA HIS A 151 -5.14 -5.21 -27.53
C HIS A 151 -5.75 -3.81 -27.47
N VAL A 152 -5.59 -3.06 -26.37
CA VAL A 152 -5.79 -1.58 -26.40
C VAL A 152 -4.94 -0.88 -25.33
N PHE A 153 -3.62 -0.92 -25.45
CA PHE A 153 -2.79 0.17 -24.89
C PHE A 153 -2.08 0.86 -26.04
N VAL A 154 -2.80 1.78 -26.69
CA VAL A 154 -2.21 2.65 -27.70
C VAL A 154 -1.29 3.61 -26.97
N SER A 155 0.02 3.35 -27.01
CA SER A 155 1.04 4.35 -26.72
C SER A 155 0.94 5.40 -27.83
N THR A 156 0.10 6.41 -27.62
CA THR A 156 0.10 7.62 -28.46
C THR A 156 1.39 8.35 -28.16
N THR A 157 2.41 8.01 -28.95
CA THR A 157 3.56 8.87 -29.20
C THR A 157 3.09 9.97 -30.13
N LEU A 158 2.83 11.17 -29.59
CA LEU A 158 2.86 12.45 -30.31
C LEU A 158 3.26 13.55 -29.33
#